data_AF-E4MB74-F1
#
_entry.id   AF-E4MB74-F1
#
_cell.length_a   1.000
_cell.length_b   1.000
_cell.length_c   1.000
_cell.angle_alpha   90.00
_cell.angle_beta   90.00
_cell.angle_gamma   90.00
#
_symmetry.space_group_name_H-M   'P 1'
#
loop_
_entity.id
_entity.type
_entity.pdbx_description
1 polymer ?
#
loop_
_entity_poly.entity_id
_entity_poly.type
_entity_poly.pdbx_seq_one_letter_code
_entity_poly.pdbx_strand_id
1 'polypeptide(L)'
;MRKYLYLSAVCVCMALCFVGCSKDDDEPGGKGAMYEVTIEQSGDFRSFIKSVVVVANGTRLKDGATGESLASPLILSDEELSVEKVTLTTTGKAIEFAVSGSVVDGEDGVVNEPMQWVVTVYKNGKEIEKKSLSFRDGKEIGMDDLNLYYN
;
A
#
# COMPACT_ATOMS: atom_id res chain seq x y z
N MET A 1 24.46 56.80 6.66
CA MET A 1 23.59 55.67 6.28
C MET A 1 24.39 54.35 6.21
N ARG A 2 24.82 53.80 7.36
CA ARG A 2 25.54 52.51 7.41
C ARG A 2 25.18 51.64 8.62
N LYS A 3 24.30 52.10 9.52
CA LYS A 3 23.87 51.37 10.72
C LYS A 3 22.54 50.61 10.57
N TYR A 4 21.73 50.93 9.54
CA TYR A 4 20.44 50.26 9.31
C TYR A 4 20.51 49.00 8.45
N LEU A 5 21.66 48.75 7.79
CA LEU A 5 21.85 47.56 6.94
C LEU A 5 22.18 46.28 7.73
N TYR A 6 22.67 46.40 8.97
CA TYR A 6 22.94 45.24 9.82
C TYR A 6 21.70 44.74 10.56
N LEU A 7 20.71 45.61 10.80
CA LEU A 7 19.51 45.25 11.56
C LEU A 7 18.47 44.51 10.71
N SER A 8 18.49 44.70 9.39
CA SER A 8 17.63 43.93 8.46
C SER A 8 18.19 42.54 8.13
N ALA A 9 19.50 42.31 8.29
CA ALA A 9 20.11 41.01 8.00
C ALA A 9 19.88 39.97 9.12
N VAL A 10 19.69 40.41 10.37
CA VAL A 10 19.47 39.51 11.51
C VAL A 10 18.03 38.98 11.57
N CYS A 11 17.05 39.74 11.07
CA CYS A 11 15.65 39.29 11.03
C CYS A 11 15.37 38.26 9.92
N VAL A 12 16.19 38.22 8.85
CA VAL A 12 16.01 37.25 7.76
C VAL A 12 16.62 35.87 8.11
N CYS A 13 17.59 35.82 9.02
CA CYS A 13 18.16 34.56 9.49
C CYS A 13 17.27 33.81 10.51
N MET A 14 16.39 34.51 11.25
CA MET A 14 15.44 33.83 12.16
C MET A 14 14.26 33.16 11.43
N ALA A 15 13.98 33.55 10.19
CA ALA A 15 12.88 32.97 9.41
C ALA A 15 13.26 31.63 8.73
N LEU A 16 14.53 31.23 8.74
CA LEU A 16 15.02 29.99 8.11
C LEU A 16 15.28 28.86 9.13
N CYS A 17 15.02 29.07 10.41
CA CYS A 17 15.25 28.06 11.46
C CYS A 17 14.00 27.26 11.87
N PHE A 18 12.88 27.36 11.13
CA PHE A 18 11.64 26.63 11.44
C PHE A 18 11.23 25.57 10.41
N VAL A 19 12.16 25.07 9.60
CA VAL A 19 12.03 23.72 9.02
C VAL A 19 13.01 22.80 9.74
N GLY A 20 12.92 22.82 11.06
CA GLY A 20 13.50 21.78 11.90
C GLY A 20 12.69 20.51 11.68
N CYS A 21 13.37 19.46 11.22
CA CYS A 21 12.90 18.08 11.21
C CYS A 21 12.02 17.86 12.45
N SER A 22 10.72 17.66 12.23
CA SER A 22 9.81 17.32 13.30
C SER A 22 10.31 16.01 13.89
N LYS A 23 10.88 16.16 15.09
CA LYS A 23 11.25 15.15 16.06
C LYS A 23 10.51 13.83 15.81
N ASP A 24 11.30 12.80 15.56
CA ASP A 24 10.92 11.43 15.79
C ASP A 24 10.60 11.26 17.28
N ASP A 25 9.35 11.56 17.66
CA ASP A 25 8.80 11.13 18.94
C ASP A 25 8.59 9.61 18.83
N ASP A 26 9.66 8.87 19.09
CA ASP A 26 9.61 7.42 19.32
C ASP A 26 9.02 7.18 20.72
N GLU A 27 7.70 7.09 20.81
CA GLU A 27 7.03 6.52 21.98
C GLU A 27 7.51 5.06 22.18
N PRO A 28 7.68 4.58 23.44
CA PRO A 28 8.15 3.24 23.73
C PRO A 28 6.99 2.24 23.59
N GLY A 29 6.64 1.96 22.34
CA GLY A 29 5.81 0.87 21.85
C GLY A 29 6.30 0.58 20.43
N GLY A 30 6.32 -0.69 20.00
CA GLY A 30 6.94 -1.09 18.72
C GLY A 30 6.68 -0.08 17.59
N LYS A 31 7.75 0.42 16.95
CA LYS A 31 7.70 1.56 16.04
C LYS A 31 6.90 1.22 14.78
N GLY A 32 5.57 1.32 14.88
CA GLY A 32 4.69 1.13 13.75
C GLY A 32 5.08 2.05 12.59
N ALA A 33 4.72 1.67 11.38
CA ALA A 33 5.09 2.41 10.18
C ALA A 33 3.88 2.71 9.31
N MET A 34 4.01 3.72 8.46
CA MET A 34 3.04 3.94 7.40
C MET A 34 3.30 2.91 6.31
N TYR A 35 2.26 2.22 5.85
CA TYR A 35 2.34 1.28 4.74
C TYR A 35 1.45 1.69 3.59
N GLU A 36 1.87 1.33 2.39
CA GLU A 36 1.06 1.37 1.19
C GLU A 36 1.26 0.06 0.43
N VAL A 37 0.17 -0.50 -0.08
CA VAL A 37 0.21 -1.61 -1.03
C VAL A 37 -0.48 -1.18 -2.30
N THR A 38 0.16 -1.50 -3.43
CA THR A 38 -0.42 -1.37 -4.76
C THR A 38 -0.47 -2.75 -5.41
N ILE A 39 -1.63 -3.13 -5.92
CA ILE A 39 -1.89 -4.37 -6.64
C ILE A 39 -2.24 -3.99 -8.08
N GLU A 40 -1.35 -4.28 -9.01
CA GLU A 40 -1.56 -4.02 -10.45
C GLU A 40 -1.83 -5.35 -11.16
N GLN A 41 -2.80 -5.34 -12.06
CA GLN A 41 -3.30 -6.51 -12.77
C GLN A 41 -3.22 -6.26 -14.28
N SER A 42 -2.85 -7.29 -15.03
CA SER A 42 -2.82 -7.24 -16.49
C SER A 42 -3.10 -8.62 -17.10
N GLY A 43 -3.29 -8.66 -18.41
CA GLY A 43 -3.75 -9.86 -19.11
C GLY A 43 -5.24 -10.09 -18.89
N ASP A 44 -5.65 -11.34 -18.86
CA ASP A 44 -7.08 -11.70 -18.79
C ASP A 44 -7.62 -11.80 -17.36
N PHE A 45 -7.26 -10.84 -16.51
CA PHE A 45 -7.54 -10.91 -15.06
C PHE A 45 -9.04 -10.91 -14.71
N ARG A 46 -9.93 -10.58 -15.65
CA ARG A 46 -11.39 -10.59 -15.46
C ARG A 46 -12.00 -11.99 -15.55
N SER A 47 -11.28 -12.96 -16.13
CA SER A 47 -11.72 -14.35 -16.26
C SER A 47 -11.36 -15.21 -15.04
N PHE A 48 -10.66 -14.63 -14.06
CA PHE A 48 -10.26 -15.28 -12.82
C PHE A 48 -11.05 -14.74 -11.63
N ILE A 49 -11.42 -15.61 -10.69
CA ILE A 49 -12.01 -15.22 -9.41
C ILE A 49 -10.88 -14.96 -8.41
N LYS A 50 -10.92 -13.80 -7.77
CA LYS A 50 -9.81 -13.29 -6.96
C LYS A 50 -10.30 -12.83 -5.59
N SER A 51 -9.42 -12.93 -4.60
CA SER A 51 -9.63 -12.31 -3.30
C SER A 51 -8.30 -11.87 -2.71
N VAL A 52 -8.27 -10.69 -2.09
CA VAL A 52 -7.11 -10.18 -1.35
C VAL A 52 -7.55 -9.68 0.01
N VAL A 53 -6.82 -10.08 1.05
CA VAL A 53 -6.98 -9.59 2.42
C VAL A 53 -5.82 -8.70 2.78
N VAL A 54 -6.12 -7.50 3.29
CA VAL A 54 -5.13 -6.53 3.77
C VAL A 54 -5.36 -6.23 5.25
N VAL A 55 -4.32 -6.45 6.04
CA VAL A 55 -4.33 -6.23 7.49
C VAL A 55 -3.36 -5.09 7.81
N ALA A 56 -3.80 -4.14 8.62
CA ALA A 56 -3.03 -3.02 9.13
C ALA A 56 -3.37 -2.82 10.61
N ASN A 57 -2.68 -3.58 11.48
CA ASN A 57 -2.99 -3.62 12.91
C ASN A 57 -2.71 -2.26 13.58
N GLY A 58 -3.63 -1.79 14.41
CA GLY A 58 -3.53 -0.50 15.12
C GLY A 58 -3.93 0.73 14.29
N THR A 59 -4.36 0.56 13.03
CA THR A 59 -4.74 1.68 12.17
C THR A 59 -5.86 1.29 11.19
N ARG A 60 -6.34 2.27 10.42
CA ARG A 60 -7.32 2.07 9.34
C ARG A 60 -6.60 2.09 7.99
N LEU A 61 -7.29 1.59 6.98
CA LEU A 61 -6.87 1.71 5.59
C LEU A 61 -7.56 2.91 4.94
N LYS A 62 -6.96 3.41 3.87
CA LYS A 62 -7.49 4.43 2.99
C LYS A 62 -7.46 3.93 1.56
N ASP A 63 -8.58 4.02 0.88
CA ASP A 63 -8.66 3.74 -0.55
C ASP A 63 -7.96 4.85 -1.35
N GLY A 64 -7.05 4.48 -2.24
CA GLY A 64 -6.28 5.44 -3.05
C GLY A 64 -7.10 6.13 -4.14
N ALA A 65 -8.17 5.50 -4.64
CA ALA A 65 -9.02 6.03 -5.68
C ALA A 65 -10.13 6.93 -5.13
N THR A 66 -10.79 6.52 -4.05
CA THR A 66 -11.93 7.26 -3.47
C THR A 66 -11.51 8.15 -2.29
N GLY A 67 -10.39 7.84 -1.65
CA GLY A 67 -9.96 8.50 -0.42
C GLY A 67 -10.73 8.05 0.84
N GLU A 68 -11.63 7.06 0.71
CA GLU A 68 -12.45 6.55 1.79
C GLU A 68 -11.60 5.88 2.87
N SER A 69 -11.99 6.06 4.15
CA SER A 69 -11.36 5.36 5.28
C SER A 69 -12.08 4.04 5.56
N LEU A 70 -11.35 2.95 5.40
CA LEU A 70 -11.82 1.57 5.49
C LEU A 70 -11.36 0.92 6.81
N ALA A 71 -12.16 -0.01 7.33
CA ALA A 71 -11.75 -0.80 8.50
C ALA A 71 -10.62 -1.78 8.12
N SER A 72 -9.86 -2.24 9.12
CA SER A 72 -8.89 -3.33 8.97
C SER A 72 -9.29 -4.50 9.89
N PRO A 73 -9.25 -5.76 9.44
CA PRO A 73 -8.86 -6.22 8.10
C PRO A 73 -9.85 -5.81 7.01
N LEU A 74 -9.34 -5.61 5.79
CA LEU A 74 -10.14 -5.36 4.59
C LEU A 74 -10.05 -6.56 3.66
N ILE A 75 -11.19 -6.99 3.13
CA ILE A 75 -11.28 -8.03 2.10
C ILE A 75 -11.69 -7.34 0.81
N LEU A 76 -10.86 -7.49 -0.22
CA LEU A 76 -11.18 -7.14 -1.60
C LEU A 76 -11.60 -8.43 -2.30
N SER A 77 -12.84 -8.49 -2.76
CA SER A 77 -13.36 -9.60 -3.55
C SER A 77 -13.08 -9.38 -5.03
N ASP A 78 -13.64 -10.25 -5.87
CA ASP A 78 -13.51 -10.15 -7.31
C ASP A 78 -14.10 -8.84 -7.86
N GLU A 79 -15.16 -8.32 -7.23
CA GLU A 79 -15.81 -7.07 -7.63
C GLU A 79 -14.86 -5.87 -7.46
N GLU A 80 -14.23 -5.74 -6.28
CA GLU A 80 -13.26 -4.67 -6.04
C GLU A 80 -11.97 -4.85 -6.85
N LEU A 81 -11.61 -6.09 -7.19
CA LEU A 81 -10.46 -6.45 -8.02
C LEU A 81 -10.81 -6.54 -9.53
N SER A 82 -11.95 -5.99 -9.95
CA SER A 82 -12.31 -5.90 -11.37
C SER A 82 -11.64 -4.71 -12.09
N VAL A 83 -10.76 -3.97 -11.41
CA VAL A 83 -9.98 -2.86 -11.96
C VAL A 83 -8.51 -3.23 -12.13
N GLU A 84 -7.80 -2.54 -13.02
CA GLU A 84 -6.39 -2.81 -13.30
C GLU A 84 -5.46 -2.51 -12.13
N LYS A 85 -5.87 -1.62 -11.22
CA LYS A 85 -5.02 -1.18 -10.11
C LYS A 85 -5.84 -0.85 -8.88
N VAL A 86 -5.44 -1.40 -7.74
CA VAL A 86 -5.93 -1.02 -6.41
C VAL A 86 -4.75 -0.53 -5.58
N THR A 87 -4.92 0.60 -4.91
CA THR A 87 -3.93 1.14 -3.97
C THR A 87 -4.59 1.37 -2.62
N LEU A 88 -3.97 0.85 -1.56
CA LEU A 88 -4.41 1.03 -0.18
C LEU A 88 -3.27 1.57 0.65
N THR A 89 -3.54 2.64 1.41
CA THR A 89 -2.55 3.28 2.29
C THR A 89 -3.06 3.27 3.72
N THR A 90 -2.20 3.02 4.71
CA THR A 90 -2.58 3.15 6.12
C THR A 90 -2.86 4.61 6.48
N THR A 91 -3.89 4.89 7.28
CA THR A 91 -4.20 6.27 7.74
C THR A 91 -3.28 6.77 8.86
N GLY A 92 -2.53 5.85 9.47
CA GLY A 92 -1.64 6.06 10.61
C GLY A 92 -0.67 4.88 10.73
N LYS A 93 0.24 4.91 11.70
CA LYS A 93 1.27 3.87 11.87
C LYS A 93 0.65 2.51 12.20
N ALA A 94 0.85 1.52 11.34
CA ALA A 94 0.48 0.13 11.61
C ALA A 94 1.58 -0.58 12.40
N ILE A 95 1.19 -1.37 13.41
CA ILE A 95 2.11 -2.22 14.20
C ILE A 95 2.51 -3.45 13.38
N GLU A 96 1.54 -4.03 12.66
CA GLU A 96 1.73 -5.15 11.75
C GLU A 96 0.99 -4.83 10.45
N PHE A 97 1.59 -5.24 9.33
CA PHE A 97 1.00 -5.10 8.01
C PHE A 97 1.11 -6.41 7.24
N ALA A 98 0.00 -6.90 6.70
CA ALA A 98 -0.02 -8.14 5.94
C ALA A 98 -0.91 -8.02 4.70
N VAL A 99 -0.49 -8.70 3.64
CA VAL A 99 -1.23 -8.80 2.37
C VAL A 99 -1.23 -10.25 1.95
N SER A 100 -2.41 -10.85 1.85
CA SER A 100 -2.58 -12.20 1.36
C SER A 100 -3.61 -12.23 0.25
N GLY A 101 -3.42 -13.08 -0.76
CA GLY A 101 -4.35 -13.19 -1.87
C GLY A 101 -4.33 -14.57 -2.51
N SER A 102 -5.47 -14.92 -3.08
CA SER A 102 -5.70 -16.17 -3.79
C SER A 102 -6.39 -15.91 -5.12
N VAL A 103 -6.04 -16.71 -6.11
CA VAL A 103 -6.62 -16.68 -7.45
C VAL A 103 -7.06 -18.08 -7.83
N VAL A 104 -8.26 -18.19 -8.37
CA VAL A 104 -8.79 -19.41 -8.99
C VAL A 104 -9.32 -19.08 -10.36
N ASP A 105 -9.23 -20.05 -11.27
CA ASP A 105 -9.84 -19.96 -12.59
C ASP A 105 -11.37 -19.85 -12.47
N GLY A 106 -11.98 -18.95 -13.25
CA GLY A 106 -13.37 -18.52 -13.06
C GLY A 106 -14.40 -19.24 -13.92
N GLU A 107 -13.99 -19.81 -15.05
CA GLU A 107 -14.91 -20.45 -16.01
C GLU A 107 -14.45 -21.85 -16.43
N ASP A 108 -15.25 -22.87 -16.11
CA ASP A 108 -15.02 -24.23 -16.57
C ASP A 108 -15.26 -24.33 -18.10
N GLY A 109 -14.21 -24.67 -18.85
CA GLY A 109 -14.32 -25.03 -20.27
C GLY A 109 -14.06 -23.88 -21.27
N VAL A 110 -13.67 -22.71 -20.78
CA VAL A 110 -13.11 -21.62 -21.59
C VAL A 110 -11.61 -21.56 -21.32
N VAL A 111 -10.79 -21.52 -22.37
CA VAL A 111 -9.33 -21.39 -22.19
C VAL A 111 -9.02 -19.91 -21.99
N ASN A 112 -8.56 -19.56 -20.80
CA ASN A 112 -8.20 -18.19 -20.44
C ASN A 112 -6.75 -17.86 -20.80
N GLU A 113 -6.52 -16.64 -21.28
CA GLU A 113 -5.14 -16.13 -21.45
C GLU A 113 -4.52 -15.86 -20.06
N PRO A 114 -3.19 -15.92 -19.91
CA PRO A 114 -2.58 -15.71 -18.61
C PRO A 114 -2.86 -14.31 -18.05
N MET A 115 -3.13 -14.22 -16.75
CA MET A 115 -3.12 -12.96 -16.01
C MET A 115 -1.80 -12.78 -15.24
N GLN A 116 -1.48 -11.53 -14.94
CA GLN A 116 -0.35 -11.18 -14.08
C GLN A 116 -0.78 -10.23 -12.97
N TRP A 117 -0.21 -10.45 -11.79
CA TRP A 117 -0.21 -9.50 -10.68
C TRP A 117 1.19 -8.94 -10.47
N VAL A 118 1.27 -7.64 -10.23
CA VAL A 118 2.44 -6.97 -9.69
C VAL A 118 2.03 -6.29 -8.40
N VAL A 119 2.48 -6.83 -7.28
CA VAL A 119 2.17 -6.34 -5.93
C VAL A 119 3.39 -5.61 -5.40
N THR A 120 3.24 -4.33 -5.11
CA THR A 120 4.32 -3.49 -4.58
C THR A 120 3.93 -2.97 -3.20
N VAL A 121 4.83 -3.12 -2.22
CA VAL A 121 4.64 -2.65 -0.86
C VAL A 121 5.65 -1.57 -0.53
N TYR A 122 5.16 -0.47 0.02
CA TYR A 122 5.96 0.65 0.51
C TYR A 122 5.85 0.74 2.04
N LYS A 123 6.97 1.01 2.71
CA LYS A 123 7.05 1.34 4.14
C LYS A 123 7.65 2.74 4.27
N ASN A 124 6.92 3.64 4.91
CA ASN A 124 7.28 5.06 5.08
C ASN A 124 7.67 5.74 3.75
N GLY A 125 6.90 5.48 2.69
CA GLY A 125 7.12 6.05 1.35
C GLY A 125 8.28 5.44 0.56
N LYS A 126 8.95 4.41 1.08
CA LYS A 126 10.01 3.67 0.39
C LYS A 126 9.52 2.29 -0.01
N GLU A 127 9.74 1.89 -1.26
CA GLU A 127 9.48 0.53 -1.73
C GLU A 127 10.33 -0.47 -0.93
N ILE A 128 9.68 -1.49 -0.37
CA ILE A 128 10.33 -2.56 0.39
C ILE A 128 10.14 -3.94 -0.23
N GLU A 129 9.12 -4.11 -1.08
CA GLU A 129 8.81 -5.37 -1.76
C GLU A 129 8.15 -5.09 -3.10
N LYS A 130 8.48 -5.93 -4.09
CA LYS A 130 7.79 -5.97 -5.38
C LYS A 130 7.72 -7.41 -5.88
N LYS A 131 6.53 -8.01 -5.80
CA LYS A 131 6.28 -9.40 -6.17
C LYS A 131 5.46 -9.47 -7.45
N SER A 132 5.98 -10.19 -8.45
CA SER A 132 5.26 -10.50 -9.68
C SER A 132 4.76 -11.95 -9.64
N LEU A 133 3.48 -12.15 -9.94
CA LEU A 133 2.81 -13.44 -9.99
C LEU A 133 2.13 -13.60 -11.35
N SER A 134 2.12 -14.80 -11.90
CA SER A 134 1.39 -15.11 -13.13
C SER A 134 0.52 -16.33 -12.91
N PHE A 135 -0.73 -16.21 -13.34
CA PHE A 135 -1.74 -17.25 -13.25
C PHE A 135 -2.21 -17.63 -14.64
N ARG A 136 -2.55 -18.90 -14.81
CA ARG A 136 -2.95 -19.49 -16.09
C ARG A 136 -4.26 -20.24 -15.91
N ASP A 137 -4.88 -20.51 -17.04
CA ASP A 137 -6.00 -21.45 -17.18
C ASP A 137 -5.79 -22.74 -16.35
N GLY A 138 -6.86 -23.22 -15.72
CA GLY A 138 -6.86 -24.38 -14.84
C GLY A 138 -6.21 -24.16 -13.48
N LYS A 139 -5.96 -22.90 -13.07
CA LYS A 139 -5.43 -22.58 -11.74
C LYS A 139 -6.46 -22.95 -10.66
N GLU A 140 -6.21 -24.07 -9.98
CA GLU A 140 -6.96 -24.46 -8.79
C GLU A 140 -6.67 -23.56 -7.58
N ILE A 141 -7.55 -23.58 -6.59
CA ILE A 141 -7.40 -22.81 -5.37
C ILE A 141 -6.08 -23.14 -4.64
N GLY A 142 -5.28 -22.11 -4.38
CA GLY A 142 -4.05 -22.20 -3.60
C GLY A 142 -4.16 -21.36 -2.34
N MET A 143 -3.69 -21.87 -1.20
CA MET A 143 -3.77 -21.15 0.08
C MET A 143 -2.72 -20.04 0.24
N ASP A 144 -1.77 -19.88 -0.70
CA ASP A 144 -0.61 -18.99 -0.52
C ASP A 144 -0.08 -18.37 -1.83
N ASP A 145 -0.94 -18.06 -2.80
CA ASP A 145 -0.50 -17.43 -4.06
C ASP A 145 0.25 -16.10 -3.77
N LEU A 146 -0.32 -15.31 -2.86
CA LEU A 146 0.29 -14.13 -2.26
C LEU A 146 0.19 -14.23 -0.74
N ASN A 147 1.33 -14.05 -0.06
CA ASN A 147 1.40 -13.99 1.39
C ASN A 147 2.63 -13.15 1.78
N LEU A 148 2.38 -11.93 2.25
CA LEU A 148 3.39 -10.94 2.66
C LEU A 148 3.08 -10.47 4.08
N TYR A 149 4.10 -10.41 4.94
CA TYR A 149 3.95 -10.04 6.35
C TYR A 149 5.09 -9.13 6.82
N TYR A 150 4.75 -8.07 7.55
CA TYR A 150 5.68 -7.07 8.04
C TYR A 150 5.32 -6.61 9.45
N ASN A 151 6.35 -6.32 10.25
CA ASN A 151 6.29 -5.72 11.57
C ASN A 151 7.24 -4.52 11.71
#